data_AF-A0A5C6DCH2-F1
#
_entry.id   AF-A0A5C6DCH2-F1
#
_cell.length_a   1.000
_cell.length_b   1.000
_cell.length_c   1.000
_cell.angle_alpha   90.00
_cell.angle_beta   90.00
_cell.angle_gamma   90.00
#
_symmetry.space_group_name_H-M   'P 1'
#
loop_
_entity.id
_entity.type
_entity.pdbx_description
1 polymer ?
#
loop_
_entity_poly.entity_id
_entity_poly.type
_entity_poly.pdbx_seq_one_letter_code
_entity_poly.pdbx_strand_id
1 'polypeptide(L)'
;MKMMNKMKDLPQDRDETNGPVPIVDADDVIGYTADGNRVDEYDIAATPLALSILAKRGWKNQLVHFNCNNCPMNESEPKPTEHKASVEGAISEFGYDTNVTRFFDCQVDRQWNAAGANAVAVIKSAGNGKMN
;
A
#
# COMPACT_ATOMS: atom_id res chain seq x y z
N MET A 1 -34.34 -30.15 -21.35
CA MET A 1 -34.17 -29.42 -20.08
C MET A 1 -32.72 -28.95 -20.00
N LYS A 2 -32.45 -27.65 -20.14
CA LYS A 2 -31.08 -27.09 -20.14
C LYS A 2 -31.06 -25.99 -19.08
N MET A 3 -30.54 -26.31 -17.89
CA MET A 3 -30.27 -25.30 -16.85
C MET A 3 -28.80 -24.90 -17.01
N MET A 4 -28.57 -23.71 -17.55
CA MET A 4 -27.26 -23.06 -17.64
C MET A 4 -27.03 -22.17 -16.43
N ASN A 5 -25.82 -22.29 -15.87
CA ASN A 5 -25.14 -21.44 -14.89
C ASN A 5 -25.72 -20.04 -14.65
N LYS A 6 -26.11 -19.77 -13.40
CA LYS A 6 -26.05 -18.44 -12.78
C LYS A 6 -25.10 -18.48 -11.58
N MET A 7 -23.80 -18.44 -11.86
CA MET A 7 -22.76 -17.98 -10.92
C MET A 7 -22.24 -16.62 -11.40
N LYS A 8 -23.14 -15.65 -11.55
CA LYS A 8 -22.80 -14.24 -11.62
C LYS A 8 -23.69 -13.55 -10.60
N ASP A 9 -23.11 -12.60 -9.87
CA ASP A 9 -23.72 -11.79 -8.82
C ASP A 9 -23.48 -12.34 -7.40
N LEU A 10 -22.19 -12.42 -7.00
CA LEU A 10 -21.87 -12.30 -5.58
C LEU A 10 -21.97 -10.82 -5.18
N PRO A 11 -22.66 -10.46 -4.07
CA PRO A 11 -22.86 -9.07 -3.68
C PRO A 11 -21.54 -8.41 -3.29
N GLN A 12 -21.34 -7.17 -3.74
CA GLN A 12 -20.31 -6.28 -3.23
C GLN A 12 -20.48 -6.13 -1.71
N ASP A 13 -19.42 -6.41 -0.95
CA ASP A 13 -19.30 -5.96 0.44
C ASP A 13 -19.50 -4.44 0.48
N ARG A 14 -20.67 -4.01 0.95
CA ARG A 14 -20.97 -2.61 1.24
C ARG A 14 -20.78 -2.41 2.73
N ASP A 15 -19.72 -1.71 3.11
CA ASP A 15 -19.63 -1.08 4.43
C ASP A 15 -20.52 0.18 4.39
N GLU A 16 -21.60 0.15 5.17
CA GLU A 16 -22.69 1.15 5.13
C GLU A 16 -22.33 2.50 5.74
N THR A 17 -21.09 2.70 6.20
CA THR A 17 -20.66 3.95 6.87
C THR A 17 -19.75 4.86 6.04
N ASN A 18 -19.22 4.39 4.92
CA ASN A 18 -18.16 5.08 4.17
C ASN A 18 -18.40 5.16 2.65
N GLY A 19 -19.63 5.45 2.21
CA GLY A 19 -19.92 5.54 0.77
C GLY A 19 -19.54 4.27 -0.02
N PRO A 20 -19.58 4.29 -1.36
CA PRO A 20 -19.03 3.18 -2.13
C PRO A 20 -17.52 3.11 -1.90
N VAL A 21 -17.05 1.98 -1.37
CA VAL A 21 -15.62 1.64 -1.42
C VAL A 21 -15.17 1.79 -2.87
N PRO A 22 -14.12 2.57 -3.18
CA PRO A 22 -13.63 2.70 -4.53
C PRO A 22 -13.40 1.31 -5.14
N ILE A 23 -14.08 1.04 -6.25
CA ILE A 23 -13.75 -0.13 -7.07
C ILE A 23 -12.44 0.25 -7.75
N VAL A 24 -11.37 -0.38 -7.32
CA VAL A 24 -10.07 -0.31 -8.00
C VAL A 24 -10.20 -1.20 -9.22
N ASP A 25 -10.35 -0.60 -10.40
CA ASP A 25 -10.38 -1.34 -11.66
C ASP A 25 -9.01 -1.99 -11.90
N ALA A 26 -8.95 -3.00 -12.79
CA ALA A 26 -7.71 -3.74 -13.05
C ALA A 26 -6.52 -2.84 -13.45
N ASP A 27 -6.81 -1.67 -14.03
CA ASP A 27 -5.82 -0.70 -14.52
C ASP A 27 -5.54 0.44 -13.52
N ASP A 28 -6.24 0.47 -12.39
CA ASP A 28 -6.03 1.48 -11.35
C ASP A 28 -4.79 1.17 -10.50
N VAL A 29 -4.16 2.23 -10.00
CA VAL A 29 -2.97 2.16 -9.15
C VAL A 29 -3.27 2.64 -7.73
N ILE A 30 -2.73 1.92 -6.74
CA ILE A 30 -2.84 2.30 -5.34
C ILE A 30 -1.48 2.81 -4.86
N GLY A 31 -1.48 4.01 -4.30
CA GLY A 31 -0.40 4.52 -3.44
C GLY A 31 -0.86 4.49 -1.99
N TYR A 32 0.00 4.02 -1.09
CA TYR A 32 -0.28 4.00 0.34
C TYR A 32 0.82 4.72 1.10
N THR A 33 0.40 5.53 2.06
CA THR A 33 1.24 6.16 3.08
C THR A 33 0.50 6.12 4.40
N ALA A 34 1.21 5.81 5.47
CA ALA A 34 0.74 6.00 6.83
C ALA A 34 1.79 6.81 7.58
N ASP A 35 1.37 7.57 8.57
CA ASP A 35 2.25 8.31 9.46
C ASP A 35 1.91 7.91 10.89
N GLY A 36 2.94 7.56 11.66
CA GLY A 36 2.85 7.25 13.08
C GLY A 36 3.35 8.46 13.86
N ASN A 37 2.53 8.97 14.78
CA ASN A 37 2.88 10.17 15.56
C ASN A 37 3.93 9.88 16.65
N ARG A 38 4.39 8.61 16.74
CA ARG A 38 5.55 8.18 17.54
C ARG A 38 6.05 6.81 17.06
N VAL A 39 7.14 6.33 17.65
CA VAL A 39 7.57 4.94 17.50
C VAL A 39 7.03 4.16 18.68
N ASP A 40 5.81 3.65 18.54
CA ASP A 40 5.30 2.63 19.46
C ASP A 40 4.90 1.35 18.70
N GLU A 41 4.59 0.31 19.46
CA GLU A 41 4.27 -1.01 18.91
C GLU A 41 3.04 -0.98 17.99
N TYR A 42 2.10 -0.04 18.20
CA TYR A 42 0.90 0.09 17.38
C TYR A 42 1.23 0.67 16.01
N ASP A 43 2.07 1.69 15.95
CA ASP A 43 2.55 2.29 14.70
C ASP A 43 3.37 1.29 13.87
N ILE A 44 4.20 0.47 14.55
CA ILE A 44 4.98 -0.62 13.93
C ILE A 44 4.06 -1.71 13.34
N ALA A 45 2.97 -2.05 14.03
CA ALA A 45 2.04 -3.11 13.63
C ALA A 45 1.01 -2.66 12.58
N ALA A 46 0.66 -1.38 12.53
CA ALA A 46 -0.33 -0.84 11.59
C ALA A 46 0.11 -0.99 10.12
N THR A 47 1.42 -0.86 9.87
CA THR A 47 1.99 -0.91 8.51
C THR A 47 1.94 -2.32 7.88
N PRO A 48 2.39 -3.41 8.54
CA PRO A 48 2.21 -4.76 8.03
C PRO A 48 0.73 -5.19 7.98
N LEU A 49 -0.13 -4.67 8.87
CA LEU A 49 -1.57 -4.89 8.80
C LEU A 49 -2.16 -4.34 7.49
N ALA A 50 -1.78 -3.13 7.08
CA ALA A 50 -2.21 -2.56 5.81
C ALA A 50 -1.82 -3.45 4.61
N LEU A 51 -0.57 -3.95 4.58
CA LEU A 51 -0.12 -4.90 3.56
C LEU A 51 -0.94 -6.19 3.57
N SER A 52 -1.28 -6.72 4.74
CA SER A 52 -2.12 -7.92 4.84
C SER A 52 -3.51 -7.69 4.22
N ILE A 53 -4.12 -6.52 4.47
CA ILE A 53 -5.45 -6.16 3.95
C ILE A 53 -5.41 -6.04 2.43
N LEU A 54 -4.44 -5.30 1.89
CA LEU A 54 -4.25 -5.13 0.44
C LEU A 54 -4.03 -6.48 -0.26
N ALA A 55 -3.21 -7.35 0.31
CA ALA A 55 -2.96 -8.68 -0.23
C ALA A 55 -4.22 -9.57 -0.20
N LYS A 56 -4.94 -9.61 0.93
CA LYS A 56 -6.19 -10.38 1.06
C LYS A 56 -7.30 -9.87 0.15
N ARG A 57 -7.30 -8.56 -0.16
CA ARG A 57 -8.23 -7.96 -1.11
C ARG A 57 -7.86 -8.21 -2.58
N GLY A 58 -6.67 -8.75 -2.86
CA GLY A 58 -6.19 -9.03 -4.21
C GLY A 58 -5.45 -7.86 -4.86
N TRP A 59 -5.16 -6.79 -4.13
CA TRP A 59 -4.57 -5.55 -4.65
C TRP A 59 -3.04 -5.51 -4.59
N LYS A 60 -2.38 -6.60 -4.21
CA LYS A 60 -0.92 -6.65 -4.08
C LYS A 60 -0.18 -6.26 -5.37
N ASN A 61 -0.74 -6.58 -6.53
CA ASN A 61 -0.16 -6.24 -7.84
C ASN A 61 -0.51 -4.83 -8.33
N GLN A 62 -1.38 -4.12 -7.61
CA GLN A 62 -1.81 -2.75 -7.91
C GLN A 62 -1.16 -1.73 -6.97
N LEU A 63 -0.55 -2.19 -5.88
CA LEU A 63 0.29 -1.37 -5.01
C LEU A 63 1.61 -1.08 -5.73
N VAL A 64 1.85 0.17 -6.06
CA VAL A 64 3.04 0.59 -6.84
C VAL A 64 4.02 1.42 -6.02
N HIS A 65 3.54 2.00 -4.92
CA HIS A 65 4.31 2.85 -4.01
C HIS A 65 3.91 2.57 -2.57
N PHE A 66 4.91 2.29 -1.72
CA PHE A 66 4.74 2.12 -0.29
C PHE A 66 5.91 2.76 0.45
N ASN A 67 5.63 3.68 1.36
CA ASN A 67 6.63 4.24 2.26
C ASN A 67 6.30 3.86 3.71
N CYS A 68 7.35 3.63 4.50
CA CYS A 68 7.28 3.46 5.95
C CYS A 68 8.33 4.35 6.61
N ASN A 69 8.35 4.42 7.94
CA ASN A 69 9.35 5.17 8.69
C ASN A 69 9.45 6.66 8.29
N ASN A 70 8.35 7.25 7.83
CA ASN A 70 8.22 8.63 7.36
C ASN A 70 7.95 9.64 8.48
N CYS A 71 8.28 9.30 9.73
CA CYS A 71 8.24 10.23 10.84
C CYS A 71 9.56 11.04 10.86
N PRO A 72 9.53 12.37 10.74
CA PRO A 72 10.71 13.21 10.91
C PRO A 72 11.09 13.24 12.39
N MET A 73 11.73 12.16 12.85
CA MET A 73 12.30 12.07 14.19
C MET A 73 13.39 13.14 14.33
N ASN A 74 13.48 13.75 15.50
CA ASN A 74 14.62 14.60 15.83
C ASN A 74 15.91 13.76 15.74
N GLU A 75 17.04 14.37 15.37
CA GLU A 75 18.33 13.65 15.19
C GLU A 75 18.83 12.94 16.46
N SER A 76 18.20 13.19 17.61
CA SER A 76 18.58 12.67 18.92
C SER A 76 17.92 11.33 19.26
N GLU A 77 16.89 10.92 18.53
CA GLU A 77 16.17 9.66 18.80
C GLU A 77 16.67 8.52 17.89
N PRO A 78 16.95 7.34 18.47
CA PRO A 78 17.34 6.18 17.69
C PRO A 78 16.22 5.75 16.75
N LYS A 79 16.60 5.49 15.49
CA LYS A 79 15.71 5.02 14.43
C LYS A 79 15.30 3.56 14.70
N PRO A 80 14.00 3.23 14.85
CA PRO A 80 13.56 1.85 15.09
C PRO A 80 13.84 0.95 13.89
N THR A 81 14.60 -0.12 14.14
CA THR A 81 14.87 -1.17 13.16
C THR A 81 13.70 -2.15 13.00
N GLU A 82 12.84 -2.22 14.01
CA GLU A 82 11.71 -3.16 14.10
C GLU A 82 10.61 -2.87 13.07
N HIS A 83 10.36 -1.59 12.77
CA HIS A 83 9.36 -1.21 11.77
C HIS A 83 9.75 -1.65 10.36
N LYS A 84 11.02 -1.48 10.00
CA LYS A 84 11.54 -1.98 8.74
C LYS A 84 11.43 -3.50 8.66
N ALA A 85 11.84 -4.20 9.72
CA ALA A 85 11.76 -5.65 9.78
C ALA A 85 10.32 -6.17 9.69
N SER A 86 9.35 -5.47 10.30
CA SER A 86 7.93 -5.85 10.21
C SER A 86 7.38 -5.71 8.79
N VAL A 87 7.78 -4.65 8.08
CA VAL A 87 7.43 -4.44 6.65
C VAL A 87 8.07 -5.51 5.77
N GLU A 88 9.37 -5.76 5.92
CA GLU A 88 10.08 -6.80 5.16
C GLU A 88 9.47 -8.19 5.39
N GLY A 89 9.10 -8.49 6.64
CA GLY A 89 8.37 -9.72 6.98
C GLY A 89 7.03 -9.83 6.27
N ALA A 90 6.23 -8.76 6.24
CA ALA A 90 4.94 -8.74 5.55
C ALA A 90 5.06 -8.85 4.02
N ILE A 91 6.07 -8.20 3.41
CA ILE A 91 6.38 -8.31 1.98
C ILE A 91 6.59 -9.80 1.62
N SER A 92 7.42 -10.49 2.41
CA SER A 92 7.73 -11.91 2.21
C SER A 92 6.51 -12.79 2.45
N GLU A 93 5.83 -12.63 3.59
CA GLU A 93 4.69 -13.46 4.00
C GLU A 93 3.53 -13.38 3.00
N PHE A 94 3.21 -12.18 2.50
CA PHE A 94 2.07 -11.98 1.60
C PHE A 94 2.42 -12.05 0.11
N GLY A 95 3.70 -12.29 -0.21
CA GLY A 95 4.17 -12.52 -1.58
C GLY A 95 3.96 -11.31 -2.50
N TYR A 96 4.43 -10.14 -2.03
CA TYR A 96 4.51 -8.93 -2.84
C TYR A 96 5.64 -9.03 -3.87
N ASP A 97 5.39 -8.57 -5.09
CA ASP A 97 6.42 -8.47 -6.12
C ASP A 97 7.14 -7.12 -6.00
N THR A 98 8.41 -7.14 -5.59
CA THR A 98 9.23 -5.94 -5.44
C THR A 98 9.66 -5.31 -6.77
N ASN A 99 9.35 -5.95 -7.91
CA ASN A 99 9.48 -5.33 -9.23
C ASN A 99 8.25 -4.47 -9.58
N VAL A 100 7.10 -4.76 -8.97
CA VAL A 100 5.85 -4.01 -9.14
C VAL A 100 5.74 -2.93 -8.07
N THR A 101 5.85 -3.32 -6.80
CA THR A 101 5.77 -2.39 -5.67
C THR A 101 7.14 -1.90 -5.27
N ARG A 102 7.32 -0.58 -5.20
CA ARG A 102 8.53 0.02 -4.61
C ARG A 102 8.30 0.37 -3.15
N PHE A 103 9.13 -0.20 -2.28
CA PHE A 103 9.12 0.03 -0.85
C PHE A 103 10.23 1.00 -0.45
N PHE A 104 9.89 2.00 0.36
CA PHE A 104 10.81 3.04 0.82
C PHE A 104 10.83 3.09 2.34
N ASP A 105 12.03 2.98 2.90
CA ASP A 105 12.31 3.23 4.32
C ASP A 105 12.75 4.69 4.48
N CYS A 106 11.79 5.55 4.80
CA CYS A 106 11.98 7.01 4.83
C CYS A 106 12.74 7.51 6.05
N GLN A 107 13.21 6.64 6.94
CA GLN A 107 14.17 7.00 7.97
C GLN A 107 15.55 7.33 7.40
N VAL A 108 15.86 6.94 6.18
CA VAL A 108 17.09 7.33 5.50
C VAL A 108 16.79 8.52 4.60
N ASP A 109 17.41 9.69 4.84
CA ASP A 109 17.08 10.96 4.13
C ASP A 109 17.05 10.81 2.60
N ARG A 110 17.97 10.02 2.02
CA ARG A 110 18.00 9.73 0.59
C ARG A 110 16.75 9.01 0.07
N GLN A 111 16.12 8.19 0.91
CA GLN A 111 14.90 7.47 0.58
C GLN A 111 13.66 8.35 0.66
N TRP A 112 13.64 9.39 1.51
CA TRP A 112 12.53 10.35 1.54
C TRP A 112 12.33 11.04 0.19
N ASN A 113 13.42 11.59 -0.37
CA ASN A 113 13.38 12.24 -1.68
C ASN A 113 13.08 11.24 -2.80
N ALA A 114 13.63 10.02 -2.73
CA ALA A 114 13.37 8.97 -3.70
C ALA A 114 11.91 8.50 -3.68
N ALA A 115 11.30 8.41 -2.49
CA ALA A 115 9.90 8.07 -2.32
C ALA A 115 9.01 9.12 -2.98
N GLY A 116 9.22 10.40 -2.68
CA GLY A 116 8.49 11.50 -3.32
C GLY A 116 8.65 11.52 -4.84
N ALA A 117 9.88 11.35 -5.35
CA ALA A 117 10.14 11.29 -6.78
C ALA A 117 9.42 10.11 -7.46
N ASN A 118 9.41 8.94 -6.83
CA ASN A 118 8.71 7.78 -7.35
C ASN A 118 7.18 7.97 -7.36
N ALA A 119 6.60 8.49 -6.28
CA ALA A 119 5.16 8.78 -6.23
C ALA A 119 4.75 9.75 -7.36
N VAL A 120 5.51 10.83 -7.57
CA VAL A 120 5.26 11.78 -8.67
C VAL A 120 5.37 11.10 -10.04
N ALA A 121 6.35 10.23 -10.25
CA ALA A 121 6.51 9.51 -11.52
C ALA A 121 5.32 8.59 -11.80
N VAL A 122 4.88 7.81 -10.80
CA VAL A 122 3.71 6.91 -10.90
C VAL A 122 2.44 7.68 -11.23
N ILE A 123 2.19 8.80 -10.53
CA ILE A 123 1.01 9.64 -10.76
C ILE A 123 0.99 10.17 -12.19
N LYS A 124 2.15 10.63 -12.70
CA LYS A 124 2.28 11.12 -14.08
C LYS A 124 2.07 10.03 -15.12
N SER A 125 2.58 8.82 -14.89
CA SER A 125 2.37 7.69 -15.81
C SER A 125 0.92 7.21 -15.84
N ALA A 126 0.23 7.22 -14.70
CA ALA A 126 -1.19 6.84 -14.62
C ALA A 126 -2.12 7.93 -15.19
N GLY A 127 -1.78 9.21 -15.00
CA GLY A 127 -2.57 10.34 -15.49
C GLY A 127 -2.53 10.54 -17.02
N ASN A 128 -1.46 10.08 -17.69
CA ASN A 128 -1.31 10.23 -19.14
C ASN A 128 -2.11 9.19 -19.97
N GLY A 129 -2.79 8.24 -19.32
CA GLY A 129 -3.59 7.19 -19.99
C GLY A 129 -5.09 7.52 -20.16
N LYS A 130 -5.58 8.64 -19.62
CA LYS A 130 -7.00 9.05 -19.72
C LYS A 130 -7.23 10.22 -20.70
N MET A 131 -6.52 10.24 -21.83
CA MET A 131 -6.94 11.02 -23.00
C MET A 131 -7.72 10.11 -23.95
N ASN A 132 -9.03 10.01 -23.71
CA ASN A 132 -10.01 9.64 -24.72
C ASN A 132 -10.83 10.89 -25.04
#